data_AF-X1I6V3-F1
#
_entry.id   AF-X1I6V3-F1
#
_cell.length_a   1.000
_cell.length_b   1.000
_cell.length_c   1.000
_cell.angle_alpha   90.00
_cell.angle_beta   90.00
_cell.angle_gamma   90.00
#
_symmetry.space_group_name_H-M   'P 1'
#
loop_
_entity.id
_entity.type
_entity.pdbx_description
1 polymer ?
#
loop_
_entity_poly.entity_id
_entity_poly.type
_entity_poly.pdbx_seq_one_letter_code
_entity_poly.pdbx_strand_id
1 'polypeptide(L)'
;RENKRFLPGYKLPASLLFEPDDEHIMTGADLIVSAVPCQFMRQVWNRLKDYVPEGVPIVSTAKGIENDTLLRPVQILADVLYEKRATRYAV
;
A
#
# COMPACT_ATOMS: atom_id res chain seq x y z
N ARG A 1 16.38 2.20 15.49
CA ARG A 1 14.98 2.67 15.62
C ARG A 1 14.11 1.45 15.88
N GLU A 2 12.98 1.56 16.57
CA GLU A 2 12.10 0.42 16.89
C GLU A 2 10.64 0.87 16.77
N ASN A 3 9.77 0.00 16.26
CA ASN A 3 8.32 0.18 16.31
C ASN A 3 7.76 -0.48 17.58
N LYS A 4 7.84 0.22 18.72
CA LYS A 4 7.44 -0.33 20.03
C LYS A 4 5.97 -0.78 20.09
N ARG A 5 5.10 -0.18 19.27
CA ARG A 5 3.66 -0.45 19.30
C ARG A 5 3.29 -1.72 18.54
N PHE A 6 3.87 -1.92 17.36
CA PHE A 6 3.45 -2.99 16.44
C PHE A 6 4.53 -4.07 16.23
N LEU A 7 5.77 -3.83 16.65
CA LEU A 7 6.87 -4.79 16.56
C LEU A 7 7.90 -4.58 17.70
N PRO A 8 7.49 -4.78 18.97
CA PRO A 8 8.35 -4.55 20.12
C PRO A 8 9.55 -5.50 20.14
N GLY A 9 10.71 -4.99 20.57
CA GLY A 9 11.98 -5.72 20.68
C GLY A 9 12.76 -5.85 19.37
N TYR A 10 12.20 -5.42 18.23
CA TYR A 10 12.88 -5.53 16.94
C TYR A 10 13.53 -4.21 16.49
N LYS A 11 14.85 -4.24 16.32
CA LYS A 11 15.59 -3.08 15.81
C LYS A 11 15.42 -2.97 14.30
N LEU A 12 14.80 -1.89 13.87
CA LEU A 12 14.62 -1.56 12.45
C LEU A 12 15.97 -1.23 11.79
N PRO A 13 16.20 -1.70 10.55
CA PRO A 13 17.41 -1.39 9.78
C PRO A 13 17.64 0.12 9.63
N ALA A 14 18.91 0.53 9.55
CA ALA A 14 19.26 1.94 9.33
C ALA A 14 18.83 2.45 7.94
N SER A 15 18.75 1.56 6.95
CA SER A 15 18.27 1.85 5.60
C SER A 15 16.75 2.07 5.53
N LEU A 16 15.99 1.73 6.58
CA LEU A 16 14.55 1.95 6.61
C LEU A 16 14.25 3.42 6.92
N LEU A 17 13.76 4.12 5.91
CA LEU A 17 13.31 5.50 6.00
C LEU A 17 11.80 5.55 6.23
N PHE A 18 11.37 6.61 6.91
CA PHE A 18 9.95 6.88 7.14
C PHE A 18 9.68 8.22 6.51
N GLU A 19 8.72 8.23 5.59
CA GLU A 19 8.36 9.42 4.83
C GLU A 19 6.86 9.65 5.04
N PRO A 20 6.46 10.76 5.69
CA PRO A 20 5.05 11.10 5.89
C PRO A 20 4.40 11.77 4.65
N ASP A 21 5.18 12.27 3.69
CA ASP A 21 4.65 12.89 2.49
C ASP A 21 4.28 11.85 1.42
N ASP A 22 3.03 11.89 0.97
CA ASP A 22 2.46 10.88 0.07
C ASP A 22 3.06 10.94 -1.35
N GLU A 23 3.48 12.12 -1.83
CA GLU A 23 4.11 12.27 -3.15
C GLU A 23 5.57 11.80 -3.12
N HIS A 24 6.30 12.24 -2.08
CA HIS A 24 7.71 11.92 -1.93
C HIS A 24 7.94 10.43 -1.72
N ILE A 25 7.12 9.75 -0.91
CA ILE A 25 7.27 8.31 -0.66
C ILE A 25 7.06 7.45 -1.91
N MET A 26 6.24 7.91 -2.85
CA MET A 26 5.93 7.18 -4.09
C MET A 26 6.97 7.42 -5.18
N THR A 27 7.72 8.52 -5.10
CA THR A 27 8.68 8.91 -6.13
C THR A 27 9.86 7.94 -6.20
N GLY A 28 10.13 7.40 -7.40
CA GLY A 28 11.27 6.52 -7.63
C GLY A 28 11.11 5.09 -7.12
N ALA A 29 9.91 4.69 -6.71
CA ALA A 29 9.64 3.31 -6.29
C ALA A 29 9.60 2.35 -7.49
N ASP A 30 10.38 1.26 -7.41
CA ASP A 30 10.31 0.16 -8.40
C ASP A 30 9.23 -0.89 -8.05
N LEU A 31 8.77 -0.90 -6.80
CA LEU A 31 7.76 -1.81 -6.26
C LEU A 31 7.09 -1.17 -5.05
N ILE A 32 5.76 -1.30 -4.96
CA ILE A 32 4.99 -0.86 -3.79
C ILE A 32 4.45 -2.08 -3.05
N VAL A 33 4.68 -2.15 -1.73
CA VAL A 33 4.11 -3.18 -0.86
C VAL A 33 3.04 -2.58 0.03
N SER A 34 1.78 -2.97 -0.21
CA SER A 34 0.63 -2.60 0.60
C SER A 34 0.46 -3.56 1.78
N ALA A 35 0.83 -3.10 2.98
CA ALA A 35 0.56 -3.80 4.24
C ALA A 35 -0.61 -3.18 5.04
N VAL A 36 -1.46 -2.39 4.37
CA VAL A 36 -2.62 -1.74 5.00
C VAL A 36 -3.70 -2.79 5.32
N PRO A 37 -4.22 -2.87 6.56
CA PRO A 37 -5.31 -3.80 6.89
C PRO A 37 -6.54 -3.59 5.98
N CYS A 38 -7.20 -4.69 5.57
CA CYS A 38 -8.27 -4.69 4.55
C CYS A 38 -9.34 -3.60 4.78
N GLN A 39 -9.81 -3.44 6.02
CA GLN A 39 -10.85 -2.47 6.39
C GLN A 39 -10.47 -0.99 6.22
N PHE A 40 -9.17 -0.69 6.09
CA PHE A 40 -8.67 0.67 5.90
C PHE A 40 -8.13 0.91 4.48
N MET A 41 -8.05 -0.13 3.64
CA MET A 41 -7.41 -0.05 2.34
C MET A 41 -8.04 1.01 1.46
N ARG A 42 -9.38 1.03 1.34
CA ARG A 42 -10.06 1.98 0.45
C ARG A 42 -9.78 3.42 0.81
N GLN A 43 -9.83 3.78 2.09
CA GLN A 43 -9.54 5.14 2.54
C GLN A 43 -8.09 5.54 2.24
N VAL A 44 -7.13 4.67 2.58
CA VAL A 44 -5.70 4.95 2.36
C VAL A 44 -5.40 5.07 0.87
N TRP A 45 -5.86 4.13 0.05
CA TRP A 45 -5.54 4.12 -1.37
C TRP A 45 -6.25 5.23 -2.15
N ASN A 46 -7.42 5.69 -1.72
CA ASN A 46 -8.04 6.89 -2.31
C ASN A 46 -7.21 8.16 -2.05
N ARG A 47 -6.52 8.24 -0.91
CA ARG A 47 -5.59 9.34 -0.60
C ARG A 47 -4.33 9.27 -1.46
N LEU A 48 -3.83 8.06 -1.70
CA LEU A 48 -2.55 7.82 -2.38
C LEU A 48 -2.66 7.78 -3.91
N LYS A 49 -3.85 7.52 -4.48
CA LYS A 49 -4.03 7.17 -5.90
C LYS A 49 -3.39 8.15 -6.89
N ASP A 50 -3.37 9.44 -6.57
CA ASP A 50 -2.89 10.49 -7.48
C ASP A 50 -1.36 10.49 -7.58
N TYR A 51 -0.67 9.94 -6.57
CA TYR A 51 0.79 9.85 -6.49
C TYR A 51 1.35 8.50 -6.94
N VAL A 52 0.48 7.52 -7.23
CA VAL A 52 0.94 6.19 -7.68
C VAL A 52 1.62 6.31 -9.06
N PRO A 53 2.92 5.95 -9.17
CA PRO A 53 3.62 6.04 -10.44
C PRO A 53 3.07 5.02 -11.44
N GLU A 54 3.08 5.38 -12.72
CA GLU A 54 2.60 4.49 -13.77
C GLU A 54 3.56 3.30 -13.96
N GLY A 55 3.00 2.10 -14.13
CA GLY A 55 3.76 0.88 -14.43
C GLY A 55 4.45 0.23 -13.23
N VAL A 56 4.42 0.85 -12.04
CA VAL A 56 5.00 0.29 -10.83
C VAL A 56 4.10 -0.83 -10.29
N PRO A 57 4.61 -2.05 -10.07
CA PRO A 57 3.82 -3.15 -9.51
C PRO A 57 3.45 -2.90 -8.04
N ILE A 58 2.29 -3.40 -7.64
CA ILE A 58 1.79 -3.34 -6.25
C ILE A 58 1.54 -4.76 -5.73
N VAL A 59 2.20 -5.10 -4.62
CA VAL A 59 1.98 -6.36 -3.88
C VAL A 59 1.16 -6.06 -2.63
N SER A 60 0.06 -6.79 -2.41
CA SER A 60 -0.74 -6.66 -1.19
C SER A 60 -0.50 -7.82 -0.24
N THR A 61 0.01 -7.54 0.96
CA THR A 61 0.17 -8.56 2.01
C THR A 61 -1.08 -8.68 2.90
N ALA A 62 -2.07 -7.81 2.70
CA ALA A 62 -3.31 -7.80 3.46
C ALA A 62 -4.16 -9.05 3.17
N LYS A 63 -4.87 -9.51 4.20
CA LYS A 63 -5.88 -10.57 4.11
C LYS A 63 -7.23 -10.02 4.56
N GLY A 64 -8.31 -10.60 4.03
CA GLY A 64 -9.67 -10.22 4.38
C GLY A 64 -10.56 -10.03 3.16
N ILE A 65 -11.78 -9.56 3.43
CA ILE A 65 -12.81 -9.18 2.47
C ILE A 65 -13.39 -7.85 2.97
N GLU A 66 -13.55 -6.85 2.10
CA GLU A 66 -14.22 -5.59 2.44
C GLU A 66 -15.71 -5.83 2.65
N ASN A 67 -16.28 -5.36 3.75
CA ASN A 67 -17.66 -5.65 4.11
C ASN A 67 -18.67 -5.08 3.09
N ASP A 68 -18.43 -3.86 2.60
CA ASP A 68 -19.41 -3.14 1.79
C ASP A 68 -19.47 -3.65 0.34
N THR A 69 -18.32 -4.02 -0.22
CA THR A 69 -18.18 -4.41 -1.63
C THR A 69 -17.92 -5.90 -1.83
N LEU A 70 -17.58 -6.62 -0.76
CA LEU A 70 -17.13 -8.01 -0.77
C LEU A 70 -15.87 -8.25 -1.62
N LEU A 71 -15.11 -7.19 -1.93
CA LEU A 71 -13.88 -7.29 -2.68
C LEU A 71 -12.72 -7.75 -1.78
N ARG A 72 -11.84 -8.59 -2.34
CA ARG A 72 -10.55 -8.95 -1.72
C ARG A 72 -9.55 -7.80 -1.86
N PRO A 73 -8.50 -7.71 -1.03
CA PRO A 73 -7.49 -6.65 -1.06
C PRO A 73 -7.00 -6.20 -2.44
N VAL A 74 -6.59 -7.13 -3.29
CA VAL A 74 -6.13 -6.81 -4.65
C VAL A 74 -7.25 -6.26 -5.54
N GLN A 75 -8.49 -6.71 -5.34
CA GLN A 75 -9.65 -6.18 -6.06
C GLN A 75 -10.00 -4.77 -5.57
N ILE A 76 -9.85 -4.46 -4.29
CA ILE A 76 -9.99 -3.10 -3.75
C ILE A 76 -8.94 -2.18 -4.39
N LEU A 77 -7.67 -2.61 -4.48
CA LEU A 77 -6.61 -1.84 -5.14
C LEU A 77 -6.95 -1.55 -6.59
N ALA A 78 -7.35 -2.57 -7.35
CA ALA A 78 -7.72 -2.42 -8.76
C ALA A 78 -8.95 -1.53 -8.96
N ASP A 79 -9.92 -1.59 -8.04
CA ASP A 79 -11.13 -0.76 -8.04
C ASP A 79 -10.80 0.71 -7.76
N VAL A 80 -9.93 1.00 -6.77
CA VAL A 80 -9.51 2.36 -6.43
C VAL A 80 -8.60 2.97 -7.50
N LEU A 81 -7.74 2.17 -8.12
CA LEU A 81 -6.71 2.62 -9.07
C LEU A 81 -7.10 2.41 -10.54
N TYR A 82 -8.38 2.16 -10.84
CA TYR A 82 -8.91 1.72 -12.14
C TYR A 82 -8.36 2.49 -13.38
N GLU A 83 -7.98 3.75 -13.20
CA GLU A 83 -7.43 4.60 -14.27
C GLU A 83 -5.97 4.29 -14.65
N LYS A 84 -5.19 3.66 -13.75
CA LYS A 84 -3.74 3.38 -13.92
C LYS A 84 -3.51 2.01 -14.58
N ARG A 85 -3.90 1.88 -15.85
CA ARG A 85 -3.98 0.61 -16.62
C ARG A 85 -2.68 -0.21 -16.72
N ALA A 86 -1.50 0.38 -16.46
CA ALA A 86 -0.22 -0.32 -16.51
C ALA A 86 0.17 -1.00 -15.17
N THR A 87 -0.57 -0.75 -14.09
CA THR A 87 -0.25 -1.29 -12.76
C THR A 87 -0.52 -2.78 -12.69
N ARG A 88 0.52 -3.55 -12.32
CA ARG A 88 0.42 -5.00 -12.09
C ARG A 88 0.19 -5.26 -10.61
N TYR A 89 -0.70 -6.19 -10.29
CA TYR A 89 -1.01 -6.55 -8.91
C TYR A 89 -0.57 -7.97 -8.59
N ALA A 90 -0.09 -8.18 -7.36
CA ALA A 90 0.22 -9.49 -6.81
C ALA A 90 -0.22 -9.61 -5.35
N VAL A 91 -0.34 -10.86 -4.89
CA VAL A 91 -0.60 -11.24 -3.49
C VAL A 91 0.68 -11.77 -2.88
#